data_AF-A0A7J6YBK5-F1
#
_entry.id   AF-A0A7J6YBK5-F1
#
_cell.length_a   1.000
_cell.length_b   1.000
_cell.length_c   1.000
_cell.angle_alpha   90.00
_cell.angle_beta   90.00
_cell.angle_gamma   90.00
#
_symmetry.space_group_name_H-M   'P 1'
#
loop_
_entity.id
_entity.type
_entity.pdbx_description
1 polymer ?
#
loop_
_entity_poly.entity_id
_entity_poly.type
_entity_poly.pdbx_seq_one_letter_code
_entity_poly.pdbx_strand_id
1 'polypeptide(L)'
;MNLRAQLDEAVQQREEVQRELRRTIEELAALREQSGVDTMNLRAQLDEALQQREEARQSFRNIQIRLNEIERECEVAVKEKESGIRLVEEKLVLWKEKVVAAKARDDARIGSLEITVGSLRDNLSKLVNCLVNFLNVLGETVACDVHEHGDDDLDLSLLFSCVDNFQRRLEQTMKALDVSEATMPLIELLVSLNGKVSEGQKAFVEISAELQRCQHELQEANSRLSEAETKVGSLPSPELVAELEAKNSQLEEKCDLLRKEIKRQREAFQRDRALQGLSSTSATQEDGGVNLRSAAGVVFERDMLSLANQQSQRDNEIRRLRVQLQSLEKENAEMKRECEHNNSVVAKYTKDIEVLKAKERVQQSIEYVRNVILRFLCCTNEELRLQMLPAISTVLEFSSKEKLDVQRANPSCPRFQ
;
A
#
# COMPACT_ATOMS: atom_id res chain seq x y z
N MET A 1 -22.11 33.81 -114.78
CA MET A 1 -22.09 33.14 -113.46
C MET A 1 -23.08 31.98 -113.50
N ASN A 2 -22.67 30.78 -113.08
CA ASN A 2 -23.44 29.55 -113.25
C ASN A 2 -24.23 29.21 -111.99
N LEU A 3 -25.51 29.58 -111.96
CA LEU A 3 -26.43 29.41 -110.83
C LEU A 3 -26.55 27.96 -110.32
N ARG A 4 -26.29 26.96 -111.17
CA ARG A 4 -26.29 25.54 -110.75
C ARG A 4 -25.15 25.21 -109.81
N ALA A 5 -23.93 25.68 -110.11
CA ALA A 5 -22.76 25.42 -109.26
C ALA A 5 -22.92 26.01 -107.85
N GLN A 6 -23.54 27.19 -107.74
CA GLN A 6 -23.83 27.83 -106.45
C GLN A 6 -24.92 27.08 -105.65
N LEU A 7 -25.91 26.51 -106.33
CA LEU A 7 -26.95 25.71 -105.69
C LEU A 7 -26.38 24.37 -105.20
N ASP A 8 -25.53 23.71 -105.98
CA ASP A 8 -24.88 22.45 -105.61
C ASP A 8 -23.93 22.65 -104.41
N GLU A 9 -23.18 23.75 -104.40
CA GLU A 9 -22.32 24.13 -103.27
C GLU A 9 -23.12 24.43 -102.00
N ALA A 10 -24.25 25.16 -102.11
CA ALA A 10 -25.13 25.42 -100.98
C ALA A 10 -25.81 24.15 -100.43
N VAL A 11 -26.15 23.19 -101.30
CA VAL A 11 -26.69 21.89 -100.90
C VAL A 11 -25.61 21.06 -100.18
N GLN A 12 -24.38 21.01 -100.70
CA GLN A 12 -23.27 20.35 -100.02
C GLN A 12 -22.98 20.96 -98.64
N GLN A 13 -22.93 22.28 -98.53
CA GLN A 13 -22.72 22.98 -97.25
C GLN A 13 -23.84 22.68 -96.26
N ARG A 14 -25.10 22.64 -96.72
CA ARG A 14 -26.24 22.27 -95.88
C ARG A 14 -26.14 20.82 -95.40
N GLU A 15 -25.75 19.89 -96.27
CA GLU A 15 -25.57 18.48 -95.90
C GLU A 15 -24.40 18.29 -94.92
N GLU A 16 -23.32 19.06 -95.06
CA GLU A 16 -22.20 19.12 -94.13
C GLU A 16 -22.63 19.58 -92.74
N VAL A 17 -23.29 20.74 -92.67
CA VAL A 17 -23.82 21.29 -91.43
C VAL A 17 -24.83 20.34 -90.79
N GLN A 18 -25.68 19.67 -91.58
CA GLN A 18 -26.60 18.66 -91.05
C GLN A 18 -25.89 17.43 -90.48
N ARG A 19 -24.77 16.99 -91.09
CA ARG A 19 -23.95 15.90 -90.55
C ARG A 19 -23.28 16.30 -89.24
N GLU A 20 -22.71 17.50 -89.17
CA GLU A 20 -22.09 18.03 -87.94
C GLU A 20 -23.12 18.26 -86.83
N LEU A 21 -24.31 18.77 -87.16
CA LEU A 21 -25.40 18.92 -86.21
C LEU A 21 -25.83 17.56 -85.63
N ARG A 22 -25.89 16.50 -86.43
CA ARG A 22 -26.19 15.16 -85.93
C ARG A 22 -25.11 14.65 -84.98
N ARG A 23 -23.83 14.81 -85.32
CA ARG A 23 -22.70 14.40 -84.45
C ARG A 23 -22.72 15.13 -83.11
N THR A 24 -22.91 16.45 -83.13
CA THR A 24 -22.99 17.24 -81.88
C THR A 24 -24.21 16.86 -81.03
N ILE A 25 -25.34 16.50 -81.63
CA ILE A 25 -26.51 15.99 -80.90
C ILE A 25 -26.20 14.64 -80.24
N GLU A 26 -25.54 13.72 -80.95
CA GLU A 26 -25.14 12.41 -80.41
C GLU A 26 -24.10 12.55 -79.29
N GLU A 27 -23.09 13.42 -79.44
CA GLU A 27 -22.11 13.72 -78.41
C GLU A 27 -22.76 14.36 -77.16
N LEU A 28 -23.68 15.31 -77.35
CA LEU A 28 -24.43 15.91 -76.24
C LEU A 28 -25.34 14.89 -75.55
N ALA A 29 -25.92 13.93 -76.29
CA ALA A 29 -26.71 12.86 -75.72
C ALA A 29 -25.82 11.92 -74.86
N ALA A 30 -24.67 11.52 -75.39
CA ALA A 30 -23.70 10.67 -74.67
C ALA A 30 -23.16 11.35 -73.40
N LEU A 31 -22.82 12.64 -73.48
CA LEU A 31 -22.36 13.41 -72.31
C LEU A 31 -23.45 13.55 -71.24
N ARG A 32 -24.72 13.72 -71.64
CA ARG A 32 -25.85 13.76 -70.69
C ARG A 32 -26.09 12.41 -70.02
N GLU A 33 -26.00 11.32 -70.78
CA GLU A 33 -26.14 9.96 -70.25
C GLU A 33 -25.00 9.65 -69.26
N GLN A 34 -23.75 9.95 -69.64
CA GLN A 34 -22.58 9.79 -68.78
C GLN A 34 -22.70 10.62 -67.50
N SER A 35 -23.06 11.91 -67.61
CA SER A 35 -23.30 12.77 -66.44
C SER A 35 -24.43 12.23 -65.55
N GLY A 36 -25.48 11.65 -66.14
CA GLY A 36 -26.56 10.97 -65.42
C GLY A 36 -26.06 9.77 -64.62
N VAL A 37 -25.24 8.91 -65.23
CA VAL A 37 -24.65 7.74 -64.58
C VAL A 37 -23.67 8.15 -63.47
N ASP A 38 -22.81 9.14 -63.72
CA ASP A 38 -21.84 9.63 -62.74
C ASP A 38 -22.54 10.25 -61.52
N THR A 39 -23.61 11.03 -61.74
CA THR A 39 -24.39 11.61 -60.64
C THR A 39 -25.15 10.54 -59.85
N MET A 40 -25.65 9.47 -60.49
CA MET A 40 -26.25 8.33 -59.79
C MET A 40 -25.22 7.55 -58.96
N ASN A 41 -24.02 7.30 -59.51
CA ASN A 41 -22.93 6.63 -58.79
C ASN A 41 -22.46 7.43 -57.57
N LEU A 42 -22.30 8.75 -57.72
CA LEU A 42 -21.93 9.64 -56.61
C LEU A 42 -23.00 9.66 -55.51
N ARG A 43 -24.29 9.62 -55.87
CA ARG A 43 -25.38 9.52 -54.89
C ARG A 43 -25.33 8.20 -54.13
N ALA A 44 -25.15 7.07 -54.83
CA ALA A 44 -25.02 5.77 -54.19
C ALA A 44 -23.83 5.71 -53.22
N GLN A 45 -22.67 6.26 -53.60
CA GLN A 45 -21.50 6.35 -52.72
C GLN A 45 -21.76 7.25 -51.51
N LEU A 46 -22.47 8.36 -51.68
CA LEU A 46 -22.84 9.25 -50.58
C LEU A 46 -23.77 8.55 -49.58
N ASP A 47 -24.78 7.83 -50.08
CA ASP A 47 -25.73 7.10 -49.25
C ASP A 47 -25.03 5.98 -48.45
N GLU A 48 -24.13 5.23 -49.10
CA GLU A 48 -23.31 4.21 -48.42
C GLU A 48 -22.40 4.83 -47.34
N ALA A 49 -21.72 5.94 -47.65
CA ALA A 49 -20.87 6.64 -46.68
C ALA A 49 -21.67 7.19 -45.50
N LEU A 50 -22.90 7.68 -45.73
CA LEU A 50 -23.80 8.13 -44.67
C LEU A 50 -24.26 6.98 -43.78
N GLN A 51 -24.58 5.83 -44.38
CA GLN A 51 -24.95 4.63 -43.64
C GLN A 51 -23.79 4.16 -42.76
N GLN A 52 -22.58 3.99 -43.32
CA GLN A 52 -21.39 3.60 -42.56
C GLN A 52 -21.09 4.58 -41.41
N ARG A 53 -21.29 5.89 -41.63
CA ARG A 53 -21.12 6.90 -40.58
C ARG A 53 -22.12 6.74 -39.45
N GLU A 54 -23.39 6.43 -39.75
CA GLU A 54 -24.40 6.23 -38.71
C GLU A 54 -24.17 4.92 -37.93
N GLU A 55 -23.77 3.85 -38.62
CA GLU A 55 -23.37 2.59 -37.98
C GLU A 55 -22.18 2.78 -37.03
N ALA A 56 -21.15 3.53 -37.47
CA ALA A 56 -20.00 3.87 -36.63
C ALA A 56 -20.41 4.73 -35.42
N ARG A 57 -21.31 5.71 -35.61
CA ARG A 57 -21.86 6.51 -34.50
C ARG A 57 -22.64 5.66 -33.51
N GLN A 58 -23.45 4.71 -33.98
CA GLN A 58 -24.19 3.80 -33.12
C GLN A 58 -23.25 2.87 -32.34
N SER A 59 -22.24 2.33 -33.00
CA SER A 59 -21.19 1.53 -32.35
C SER A 59 -20.48 2.33 -31.26
N PHE A 60 -20.08 3.58 -31.54
CA PHE A 60 -19.46 4.46 -30.55
C PHE A 60 -20.39 4.73 -29.35
N ARG A 61 -21.68 5.00 -29.59
CA ARG A 61 -22.68 5.16 -28.52
C ARG A 61 -22.77 3.91 -27.65
N ASN A 62 -22.82 2.73 -28.25
CA ASN A 62 -22.90 1.46 -27.52
C ASN A 62 -21.62 1.21 -26.69
N ILE A 63 -20.44 1.48 -27.26
CA ILE A 63 -19.16 1.35 -26.54
C ILE A 63 -19.12 2.33 -25.36
N GLN A 64 -19.55 3.58 -25.55
CA GLN A 64 -19.58 4.56 -24.47
C GLN A 64 -20.49 4.13 -23.31
N ILE A 65 -21.66 3.56 -23.60
CA ILE A 65 -22.56 3.03 -22.57
C ILE A 65 -21.88 1.89 -21.81
N ARG A 66 -21.25 0.95 -22.52
CA ARG A 66 -20.52 -0.17 -21.88
C ARG A 66 -19.34 0.30 -21.03
N LEU A 67 -18.60 1.30 -21.48
CA LEU A 67 -17.50 1.88 -20.70
C LEU A 67 -18.02 2.53 -19.41
N ASN A 68 -19.11 3.29 -19.48
CA ASN A 68 -19.71 3.90 -18.31
C ASN A 68 -20.24 2.85 -17.31
N GLU A 69 -20.77 1.73 -17.80
CA GLU A 69 -21.23 0.63 -16.93
C GLU A 69 -20.06 -0.07 -16.22
N ILE A 70 -19.00 -0.41 -16.98
CA ILE A 70 -17.79 -1.00 -16.41
C ILE A 70 -17.14 -0.06 -15.39
N GLU A 71 -17.10 1.25 -15.68
CA GLU A 71 -16.59 2.25 -14.74
C GLU A 71 -17.38 2.26 -13.43
N ARG A 72 -18.72 2.18 -13.49
CA ARG A 72 -19.56 2.05 -12.29
C ARG A 72 -19.31 0.76 -11.53
N GLU A 73 -19.25 -0.37 -12.23
CA GLU A 73 -18.97 -1.68 -11.61
C GLU A 73 -17.61 -1.67 -10.89
N CYS A 74 -16.57 -1.11 -11.53
CA CYS A 74 -15.26 -0.93 -10.92
C CYS A 74 -15.32 -0.01 -9.69
N GLU A 75 -16.04 1.11 -9.76
CA GLU A 75 -16.17 2.04 -8.63
C GLU A 75 -16.84 1.36 -7.43
N VAL A 76 -17.89 0.56 -7.65
CA VAL A 76 -18.56 -0.22 -6.60
C VAL A 76 -17.61 -1.27 -6.02
N ALA A 77 -16.93 -2.04 -6.86
CA ALA A 77 -15.99 -3.07 -6.41
C ALA A 77 -14.83 -2.48 -5.59
N VAL A 78 -14.29 -1.33 -6.00
CA VAL A 78 -13.26 -0.61 -5.24
C VAL A 78 -13.78 -0.19 -3.87
N LYS A 79 -14.96 0.43 -3.80
CA LYS A 79 -15.58 0.84 -2.52
C LYS A 79 -15.82 -0.35 -1.58
N GLU A 80 -16.27 -1.48 -2.11
CA GLU A 80 -16.44 -2.71 -1.33
C GLU A 80 -15.09 -3.20 -0.76
N LYS A 81 -14.04 -3.25 -1.58
CA LYS A 81 -12.71 -3.64 -1.12
C LYS A 81 -12.14 -2.67 -0.09
N GLU A 82 -12.28 -1.36 -0.30
CA GLU A 82 -11.88 -0.34 0.68
C GLU A 82 -12.62 -0.47 2.01
N SER A 83 -13.93 -0.77 1.97
CA SER A 83 -14.70 -1.03 3.19
C SER A 83 -14.21 -2.30 3.93
N GLY A 84 -13.85 -3.34 3.19
CA GLY A 84 -13.28 -4.58 3.74
C GLY A 84 -11.90 -4.36 4.37
N ILE A 85 -11.04 -3.58 3.72
CA ILE A 85 -9.72 -3.21 4.26
C ILE A 85 -9.89 -2.44 5.57
N ARG A 86 -10.73 -1.40 5.59
CA ARG A 86 -11.00 -0.62 6.81
C ARG A 86 -11.49 -1.48 7.98
N LEU A 87 -12.37 -2.44 7.71
CA LEU A 87 -12.85 -3.37 8.73
C LEU A 87 -11.73 -4.26 9.30
N VAL A 88 -10.81 -4.72 8.44
CA VAL A 88 -9.65 -5.52 8.87
C VAL A 88 -8.67 -4.68 9.67
N GLU A 89 -8.41 -3.44 9.26
CA GLU A 89 -7.57 -2.50 9.99
C GLU A 89 -8.12 -2.20 11.40
N GLU A 90 -9.43 -1.98 11.51
CA GLU A 90 -10.11 -1.78 12.81
C GLU A 90 -9.96 -3.02 13.71
N LYS A 91 -10.21 -4.22 13.16
CA LYS A 91 -10.00 -5.48 13.90
C LYS A 91 -8.56 -5.69 14.33
N LEU A 92 -7.59 -5.29 13.50
CA LEU A 92 -6.17 -5.39 13.78
C LEU A 92 -5.78 -4.46 14.95
N VAL A 93 -6.30 -3.24 14.99
CA VAL A 93 -6.09 -2.30 16.10
C VAL A 93 -6.66 -2.89 17.40
N LEU A 94 -7.92 -3.35 17.37
CA LEU A 94 -8.54 -4.00 18.54
C LEU A 94 -7.76 -5.22 19.02
N TRP A 95 -7.22 -6.01 18.09
CA TRP A 95 -6.38 -7.17 18.44
C TRP A 95 -5.06 -6.74 19.07
N LYS A 96 -4.37 -5.73 18.52
CA LYS A 96 -3.15 -5.16 19.11
C LYS A 96 -3.40 -4.66 20.54
N GLU A 97 -4.49 -3.94 20.77
CA GLU A 97 -4.87 -3.48 22.11
C GLU A 97 -5.11 -4.65 23.07
N LYS A 98 -5.81 -5.70 22.63
CA LYS A 98 -6.01 -6.91 23.43
C LYS A 98 -4.70 -7.62 23.77
N VAL A 99 -3.77 -7.71 22.82
CA VAL A 99 -2.45 -8.33 23.03
C VAL A 99 -1.62 -7.50 24.02
N VAL A 100 -1.59 -6.17 23.88
CA VAL A 100 -0.89 -5.29 24.83
C VAL A 100 -1.48 -5.43 26.24
N ALA A 101 -2.82 -5.46 26.36
CA ALA A 101 -3.48 -5.63 27.65
C ALA A 101 -3.25 -7.03 28.25
N ALA A 102 -3.19 -8.09 27.43
CA ALA A 102 -2.82 -9.43 27.89
C ALA A 102 -1.38 -9.45 28.39
N LYS A 103 -0.44 -8.96 27.59
CA LYS A 103 0.97 -8.87 27.98
C LYS A 103 1.18 -8.10 29.28
N ALA A 104 0.54 -6.95 29.45
CA ALA A 104 0.66 -6.18 30.69
C ALA A 104 0.14 -6.94 31.93
N ARG A 105 -0.91 -7.77 31.76
CA ARG A 105 -1.40 -8.64 32.85
C ARG A 105 -0.42 -9.77 33.14
N ASP A 106 0.15 -10.37 32.10
CA ASP A 106 1.12 -11.46 32.26
C ASP A 106 2.42 -10.95 32.89
N ASP A 107 2.94 -9.80 32.45
CA ASP A 107 4.11 -9.14 33.05
C ASP A 107 3.85 -8.81 34.54
N ALA A 108 2.66 -8.33 34.89
CA ALA A 108 2.29 -8.09 36.29
C ALA A 108 2.19 -9.39 37.12
N ARG A 109 1.66 -10.47 36.53
CA ARG A 109 1.60 -11.79 37.17
C ARG A 109 3.00 -12.36 37.40
N ILE A 110 3.87 -12.27 36.41
CA ILE A 110 5.27 -12.70 36.50
C ILE A 110 5.98 -11.93 37.62
N GLY A 111 5.88 -10.60 37.65
CA GLY A 111 6.48 -9.79 38.71
C GLY A 111 5.98 -10.16 40.11
N SER A 112 4.68 -10.46 40.26
CA SER A 112 4.13 -10.94 41.54
C SER A 112 4.69 -12.31 41.95
N LEU A 113 4.88 -13.22 40.98
CA LEU A 113 5.44 -14.55 41.23
C LEU A 113 6.93 -14.46 41.59
N GLU A 114 7.70 -13.62 40.89
CA GLU A 114 9.11 -13.36 41.19
C GLU A 114 9.31 -12.84 42.61
N ILE A 115 8.49 -11.88 43.05
CA ILE A 115 8.51 -11.38 44.44
C ILE A 115 8.21 -12.52 45.43
N THR A 116 7.21 -13.36 45.13
CA THR A 116 6.82 -14.47 46.00
C THR A 116 7.92 -15.52 46.10
N VAL A 117 8.52 -15.91 44.97
CA VAL A 117 9.64 -16.85 44.91
C VAL A 117 10.85 -16.28 45.65
N GLY A 118 11.18 -15.00 45.47
CA GLY A 118 12.24 -14.32 46.21
C GLY A 118 12.01 -14.40 47.73
N SER A 119 10.80 -14.08 48.19
CA SER A 119 10.46 -14.19 49.61
C SER A 119 10.52 -15.62 50.14
N LEU A 120 10.09 -16.62 49.36
CA LEU A 120 10.17 -18.02 49.75
C LEU A 120 11.61 -18.49 49.84
N ARG A 121 12.47 -18.09 48.89
CA ARG A 121 13.91 -18.39 48.90
C ARG A 121 14.61 -17.79 50.11
N ASP A 122 14.29 -16.55 50.46
CA ASP A 122 14.82 -15.89 51.67
C ASP A 122 14.39 -16.61 52.94
N ASN A 123 13.11 -17.01 53.02
CA ASN A 123 12.58 -17.75 54.17
C ASN A 123 13.21 -19.14 54.28
N LEU A 124 13.41 -19.83 53.16
CA LEU A 124 14.08 -21.13 53.10
C LEU A 124 15.54 -21.00 53.55
N SER A 125 16.27 -19.99 53.06
CA SER A 125 17.65 -19.73 53.47
C SER A 125 17.74 -19.48 54.99
N LYS A 126 16.84 -18.67 55.56
CA LYS A 126 16.76 -18.46 57.02
C LYS A 126 16.48 -19.76 57.77
N LEU A 127 15.55 -20.59 57.29
CA LEU A 127 15.22 -21.88 57.90
C LEU A 127 16.41 -22.84 57.89
N VAL A 128 17.07 -22.99 56.73
CA VAL A 128 18.26 -23.84 56.58
C VAL A 128 19.37 -23.37 57.52
N ASN A 129 19.65 -22.06 57.59
CA ASN A 129 20.63 -21.51 58.52
C ASN A 129 20.29 -21.81 59.98
N CYS A 130 19.02 -21.68 60.38
CA CYS A 130 18.57 -22.05 61.72
C CYS A 130 18.79 -23.54 62.02
N LEU A 131 18.45 -24.43 61.08
CA LEU A 131 18.62 -25.88 61.22
C LEU A 131 20.09 -26.28 61.31
N VAL A 132 20.93 -25.74 60.43
CA VAL A 132 22.39 -25.98 60.45
C VAL A 132 22.99 -25.52 61.78
N ASN A 133 22.65 -24.32 62.26
CA ASN A 133 23.12 -23.83 63.56
C ASN A 133 22.68 -24.73 64.71
N PHE A 134 21.42 -25.19 64.71
CA PHE A 134 20.90 -26.08 65.73
C PHE A 134 21.62 -27.43 65.74
N LEU A 135 21.80 -28.06 64.58
CA LEU A 135 22.53 -29.33 64.43
C LEU A 135 24.00 -29.19 64.85
N ASN A 136 24.67 -28.09 64.49
CA ASN A 136 26.04 -27.82 64.90
C ASN A 136 26.20 -27.70 66.42
N VAL A 137 25.27 -27.03 67.11
CA VAL A 137 25.25 -26.94 68.59
C VAL A 137 25.11 -28.32 69.24
N LEU A 138 24.41 -29.24 68.58
CA LEU A 138 24.20 -30.62 69.03
C LEU A 138 25.32 -31.58 68.61
N GLY A 139 26.39 -31.06 68.00
CA GLY A 139 27.56 -31.84 67.58
C GLY A 139 27.40 -32.56 66.24
N GLU A 140 26.32 -32.31 65.49
CA GLU A 140 26.16 -32.76 64.12
C GLU A 140 26.70 -31.69 63.16
N THR A 141 27.92 -31.89 62.65
CA THR A 141 28.50 -30.99 61.65
C THR A 141 27.85 -31.23 60.29
N VAL A 142 27.01 -30.28 59.87
CA VAL A 142 26.43 -30.24 58.52
C VAL A 142 26.84 -28.94 57.85
N ALA A 143 27.52 -29.04 56.70
CA ALA A 143 27.79 -27.91 55.83
C ALA A 143 26.74 -27.90 54.71
N CYS A 144 25.86 -26.90 54.72
CA CYS A 144 24.85 -26.71 53.68
C CYS A 144 24.80 -25.22 53.37
N ASP A 145 25.29 -24.83 52.20
CA ASP A 145 25.37 -23.42 51.78
C ASP A 145 24.30 -23.12 50.74
N VAL A 146 23.31 -22.32 51.13
CA VAL A 146 22.14 -21.98 50.29
C VAL A 146 22.46 -20.86 49.30
N HIS A 147 23.60 -20.18 49.45
CA HIS A 147 23.96 -19.02 48.62
C HIS A 147 24.80 -19.34 47.38
N GLU A 148 25.44 -20.52 47.29
CA GLU A 148 26.34 -20.81 46.17
C GLU A 148 25.66 -21.40 44.92
N HIS A 149 24.44 -21.92 45.04
CA HIS A 149 23.74 -22.53 43.89
C HIS A 149 22.70 -21.54 43.34
N GLY A 150 23.07 -20.84 42.27
CA GLY A 150 22.13 -20.10 41.43
C GLY A 150 21.35 -21.08 40.56
N ASP A 151 20.03 -20.88 40.44
CA ASP A 151 19.02 -21.59 39.62
C ASP A 151 19.02 -23.13 39.55
N ASP A 152 20.07 -23.81 39.99
CA ASP A 152 20.19 -25.25 40.05
C ASP A 152 19.57 -25.79 41.33
N ASP A 153 18.90 -26.95 41.18
CA ASP A 153 18.20 -27.71 42.22
C ASP A 153 18.97 -27.69 43.56
N LEU A 154 18.43 -26.97 44.53
CA LEU A 154 18.94 -26.95 45.89
C LEU A 154 18.72 -28.34 46.51
N ASP A 155 19.71 -29.22 46.46
CA ASP A 155 19.59 -30.57 47.00
C ASP A 155 19.64 -30.57 48.54
N LEU A 156 18.46 -30.48 49.15
CA LEU A 156 18.26 -30.51 50.60
C LEU A 156 18.28 -31.92 51.19
N SER A 157 18.51 -32.97 50.39
CA SER A 157 18.40 -34.37 50.82
C SER A 157 19.34 -34.72 51.97
N LEU A 158 20.57 -34.18 51.97
CA LEU A 158 21.55 -34.39 53.03
C LEU A 158 21.13 -33.69 54.34
N LEU A 159 20.61 -32.46 54.25
CA LEU A 159 20.13 -31.72 55.41
C LEU A 159 18.94 -32.43 56.07
N PHE A 160 17.95 -32.85 55.26
CA PHE A 160 16.79 -33.59 55.77
C PHE A 160 17.19 -34.94 56.38
N SER A 161 18.14 -35.67 55.76
CA SER A 161 18.64 -36.92 56.33
C SER A 161 19.29 -36.73 57.71
N CYS A 162 20.06 -35.64 57.89
CA CYS A 162 20.65 -35.30 59.18
C CYS A 162 19.60 -34.93 60.24
N VAL A 163 18.61 -34.12 59.88
CA VAL A 163 17.48 -33.78 60.76
C VAL A 163 16.73 -35.04 61.19
N ASP A 164 16.42 -35.96 60.27
CA ASP A 164 15.76 -37.24 60.56
C ASP A 164 16.59 -38.14 61.48
N ASN A 165 17.90 -38.21 61.26
CA ASN A 165 18.81 -39.00 62.09
C ASN A 165 18.90 -38.41 63.51
N PHE A 166 18.97 -37.09 63.64
CA PHE A 166 18.92 -36.42 64.93
C PHE A 166 17.59 -36.66 65.65
N GLN A 167 16.45 -36.50 64.96
CA GLN A 167 15.14 -36.75 65.52
C GLN A 167 15.01 -38.18 66.05
N ARG A 168 15.45 -39.19 65.27
CA ARG A 168 15.43 -40.60 65.71
C ARG A 168 16.28 -40.83 66.96
N ARG A 169 17.47 -40.22 67.04
CA ARG A 169 18.31 -40.32 68.25
C ARG A 169 17.67 -39.62 69.44
N LEU A 170 17.09 -38.44 69.25
CA LEU A 170 16.40 -37.70 70.30
C LEU A 170 15.22 -38.52 70.85
N GLU A 171 14.36 -39.06 70.00
CA GLU A 171 13.24 -39.92 70.39
C GLU A 171 13.70 -41.16 71.17
N GLN A 172 14.78 -41.81 70.75
CA GLN A 172 15.37 -42.94 71.46
C GLN A 172 15.90 -42.54 72.84
N THR A 173 16.56 -41.38 72.93
CA THR A 173 17.11 -40.87 74.19
C THR A 173 16.00 -40.45 75.16
N MET A 174 14.93 -39.82 74.65
CA MET A 174 13.75 -39.45 75.44
C MET A 174 12.98 -40.66 75.95
N LYS A 175 12.82 -41.71 75.12
CA LYS A 175 12.25 -43.00 75.55
C LYS A 175 13.10 -43.69 76.61
N ALA A 176 14.43 -43.53 76.56
CA ALA A 176 15.35 -44.10 77.54
C ALA A 176 15.37 -43.34 78.89
N LEU A 177 15.02 -42.06 78.89
CA LEU A 177 15.06 -41.20 80.08
C LEU A 177 13.73 -41.19 80.88
N ASP A 178 12.64 -41.78 80.37
CA ASP A 178 11.29 -41.77 80.97
C ASP A 178 10.83 -40.37 81.44
N VAL A 179 11.17 -39.35 80.65
CA VAL A 179 10.89 -37.94 80.97
C VAL A 179 9.56 -37.56 80.34
N SER A 180 8.47 -37.82 81.04
CA SER A 180 7.12 -37.38 80.64
C SER A 180 6.87 -35.89 80.89
N GLU A 181 7.73 -35.18 81.64
CA GLU A 181 7.39 -33.82 82.12
C GLU A 181 8.44 -32.70 81.90
N ALA A 182 9.67 -32.96 81.43
CA ALA A 182 10.72 -31.91 81.40
C ALA A 182 11.09 -31.32 80.01
N THR A 183 10.39 -31.66 78.93
CA THR A 183 10.77 -31.22 77.55
C THR A 183 9.62 -30.66 76.71
N MET A 184 8.56 -30.12 77.35
CA MET A 184 7.45 -29.47 76.62
C MET A 184 7.92 -28.40 75.60
N PRO A 185 8.88 -27.50 75.91
CA PRO A 185 9.28 -26.46 74.97
C PRO A 185 10.00 -27.00 73.72
N LEU A 186 10.78 -28.08 73.84
CA LEU A 186 11.55 -28.65 72.73
C LEU A 186 10.66 -29.52 71.83
N ILE A 187 9.72 -30.26 72.43
CA ILE A 187 8.69 -31.00 71.69
C ILE A 187 7.79 -30.03 70.93
N GLU A 188 7.32 -28.94 71.57
CA GLU A 188 6.51 -27.92 70.89
C GLU A 188 7.26 -27.26 69.73
N LEU A 189 8.55 -26.99 69.89
CA LEU A 189 9.38 -26.41 68.84
C LEU A 189 9.56 -27.37 67.66
N LEU A 190 9.81 -28.66 67.92
CA LEU A 190 9.89 -29.71 66.88
C LEU A 190 8.56 -29.94 66.16
N VAL A 191 7.44 -29.95 66.90
CA VAL A 191 6.09 -30.05 66.31
C VAL A 191 5.78 -28.83 65.43
N SER A 192 6.16 -27.63 65.88
CA SER A 192 6.01 -26.40 65.10
C SER A 192 6.87 -26.42 63.82
N LEU A 193 8.12 -26.88 63.93
CA LEU A 193 9.04 -27.03 62.79
C LEU A 193 8.53 -28.06 61.78
N ASN A 194 8.03 -29.20 62.24
CA ASN A 194 7.43 -30.21 61.37
C ASN A 194 6.17 -29.69 60.66
N GLY A 195 5.36 -28.88 61.36
CA GLY A 195 4.22 -28.16 60.75
C GLY A 195 4.66 -27.23 59.62
N LYS A 196 5.69 -26.41 59.86
CA LYS A 196 6.27 -25.48 58.86
C LYS A 196 6.87 -26.22 57.66
N VAL A 197 7.56 -27.34 57.89
CA VAL A 197 8.12 -28.18 56.82
C VAL A 197 7.00 -28.81 56.00
N SER A 198 5.93 -29.29 56.63
CA SER A 198 4.76 -29.85 55.93
C SER A 198 4.02 -28.79 55.09
N GLU A 199 3.88 -27.56 55.61
CA GLU A 199 3.34 -26.42 54.86
C GLU A 199 4.23 -26.06 53.66
N GLY A 200 5.55 -26.01 53.84
CA GLY A 200 6.51 -25.79 52.76
C GLY A 200 6.44 -26.87 51.68
N GLN A 201 6.33 -28.14 52.08
CA GLN A 201 6.17 -29.28 51.16
C GLN A 201 4.89 -29.14 50.33
N LYS A 202 3.77 -28.75 50.94
CA LYS A 202 2.51 -28.50 50.22
C LYS A 202 2.64 -27.36 49.23
N ALA A 203 3.22 -26.23 49.65
CA ALA A 203 3.45 -25.09 48.78
C ALA A 203 4.35 -25.44 47.59
N PHE A 204 5.40 -26.26 47.80
CA PHE A 204 6.27 -26.73 46.74
C PHE A 204 5.52 -27.60 45.71
N VAL A 205 4.65 -28.50 46.17
CA VAL A 205 3.82 -29.33 45.28
C VAL A 205 2.84 -28.48 44.47
N GLU A 206 2.20 -27.50 45.10
CA GLU A 206 1.28 -26.57 44.41
C GLU A 206 1.99 -25.73 43.35
N ILE A 207 3.15 -25.14 43.68
CA ILE A 207 3.97 -24.37 42.74
C ILE A 207 4.45 -25.25 41.58
N SER A 208 4.87 -26.49 41.86
CA SER A 208 5.29 -27.44 40.82
C SER A 208 4.15 -27.79 39.86
N ALA A 209 2.92 -27.96 40.38
CA ALA A 209 1.73 -28.20 39.55
C ALA A 209 1.30 -26.97 38.75
N GLU A 210 1.50 -25.77 39.28
CA GLU A 210 1.29 -24.50 38.55
C GLU A 210 2.30 -24.35 37.40
N LEU A 211 3.57 -24.66 37.66
CA LEU A 211 4.64 -24.63 36.65
C LEU A 211 4.35 -25.58 35.48
N GLN A 212 3.93 -26.82 35.76
CA GLN A 212 3.53 -27.78 34.72
C GLN A 212 2.35 -27.28 33.88
N ARG A 213 1.36 -26.62 34.49
CA ARG A 213 0.23 -26.02 33.76
C ARG A 213 0.70 -24.89 32.83
N CYS A 214 1.57 -23.99 33.31
CA CYS A 214 2.14 -22.93 32.49
C CYS A 214 2.96 -23.49 31.31
N GLN A 215 3.73 -24.56 31.53
CA GLN A 215 4.47 -25.23 30.46
C GLN A 215 3.53 -25.80 29.38
N HIS A 216 2.42 -26.43 29.79
CA HIS A 216 1.42 -26.94 28.85
C HIS A 216 0.74 -25.81 28.05
N GLU A 217 0.34 -24.72 28.70
CA GLU A 217 -0.25 -23.56 28.04
C GLU A 217 0.70 -22.92 27.02
N LEU A 218 1.99 -22.81 27.35
CA LEU A 218 3.02 -22.31 26.44
C LEU A 218 3.16 -23.21 25.20
N GLN A 219 3.15 -24.53 25.41
CA GLN A 219 3.25 -25.50 24.32
C GLN A 219 2.04 -25.42 23.38
N GLU A 220 0.84 -25.24 23.93
CA GLU A 220 -0.38 -25.03 23.14
C GLU A 220 -0.40 -23.69 22.40
N ALA A 221 0.11 -22.62 23.01
CA ALA A 221 0.26 -21.33 22.34
C ALA A 221 1.23 -21.41 21.15
N ASN A 222 2.35 -22.12 21.33
CA ASN A 222 3.34 -22.34 20.27
C ASN A 222 2.80 -23.18 19.11
N SER A 223 1.99 -24.21 19.39
CA SER A 223 1.36 -24.99 18.31
C SER A 223 0.38 -24.14 17.50
N ARG A 224 -0.45 -23.32 18.16
CA ARG A 224 -1.37 -22.38 17.51
C ARG A 224 -0.63 -21.32 16.69
N LEU A 225 0.51 -20.83 17.16
CA LEU A 225 1.36 -19.89 16.42
C LEU A 225 1.88 -20.55 15.14
N SER A 226 2.40 -21.77 15.23
CA SER A 226 2.89 -22.52 14.07
C SER A 226 1.79 -22.80 13.03
N GLU A 227 0.58 -23.13 13.49
CA GLU A 227 -0.59 -23.27 12.61
C GLU A 227 -0.98 -21.95 11.92
N ALA A 228 -0.81 -20.81 12.59
CA ALA A 228 -1.07 -19.50 12.00
C ALA A 228 0.00 -19.13 10.97
N GLU A 229 1.27 -19.39 11.26
CA GLU A 229 2.40 -19.15 10.35
C GLU A 229 2.30 -19.99 9.08
N THR A 230 1.92 -21.26 9.19
CA THR A 230 1.69 -22.15 8.03
C THR A 230 0.52 -21.67 7.15
N LYS A 231 -0.55 -21.14 7.75
CA LYS A 231 -1.65 -20.50 7.00
C LYS A 231 -1.19 -19.25 6.25
N VAL A 232 -0.33 -18.43 6.84
CA VAL A 232 0.27 -17.26 6.17
C VAL A 232 1.19 -17.70 5.03
N GLY A 233 1.92 -18.81 5.17
CA GLY A 233 2.73 -19.41 4.10
C GLY A 233 1.93 -19.93 2.90
N SER A 234 0.61 -20.08 3.01
CA SER A 234 -0.28 -20.46 1.90
C SER A 234 -0.75 -19.29 1.02
N LEU A 235 -0.39 -18.05 1.38
CA LEU A 235 -0.61 -16.87 0.55
C LEU A 235 0.26 -16.93 -0.72
N PRO A 236 -0.15 -16.29 -1.83
CA PRO A 236 0.62 -16.31 -3.07
C PRO A 236 2.05 -15.83 -2.84
N SER A 237 3.02 -16.53 -3.43
CA SER A 237 4.45 -16.25 -3.30
C SER A 237 4.73 -14.75 -3.51
N PRO A 238 5.63 -14.14 -2.71
CA PRO A 238 6.08 -12.76 -2.92
C PRO A 238 6.54 -12.48 -4.35
N GLU A 239 7.11 -13.48 -5.05
CA GLU A 239 7.47 -13.37 -6.47
C GLU A 239 6.25 -13.22 -7.39
N LEU A 240 5.17 -13.95 -7.12
CA LEU A 240 3.93 -13.84 -7.91
C LEU A 240 3.25 -12.49 -7.68
N VAL A 241 3.31 -11.97 -6.45
CA VAL A 241 2.81 -10.61 -6.12
C VAL A 241 3.64 -9.56 -6.85
N ALA A 242 4.97 -9.65 -6.81
CA ALA A 242 5.87 -8.74 -7.52
C ALA A 242 5.68 -8.81 -9.05
N GLU A 243 5.46 -10.00 -9.61
CA GLU A 243 5.18 -10.18 -11.04
C GLU A 243 3.83 -9.54 -11.44
N LEU A 244 2.80 -9.67 -10.59
CA LEU A 244 1.51 -9.04 -10.81
C LEU A 244 1.58 -7.52 -10.68
N GLU A 245 2.32 -6.98 -9.71
CA GLU A 245 2.57 -5.54 -9.56
C GLU A 245 3.32 -4.96 -10.76
N ALA A 246 4.32 -5.68 -11.26
CA ALA A 246 5.06 -5.30 -12.47
C ALA A 246 4.16 -5.30 -13.71
N LYS A 247 3.31 -6.33 -13.87
CA LYS A 247 2.31 -6.38 -14.96
C LYS A 247 1.29 -5.26 -14.85
N ASN A 248 0.86 -4.92 -13.64
CA ASN A 248 -0.10 -3.84 -13.42
C ASN A 248 0.50 -2.47 -13.76
N SER A 249 1.76 -2.23 -13.35
CA SER A 249 2.51 -1.03 -13.70
C SER A 249 2.68 -0.88 -15.22
N GLN A 250 2.98 -1.97 -15.92
CA GLN A 250 3.07 -1.96 -17.39
C GLN A 250 1.71 -1.68 -18.07
N LEU A 251 0.61 -2.16 -17.49
CA LEU A 251 -0.74 -1.87 -18.00
C LEU A 251 -1.13 -0.41 -17.78
N GLU A 252 -0.80 0.16 -16.63
CA GLU A 252 -1.01 1.59 -16.35
C GLU A 252 -0.24 2.47 -17.34
N GLU A 253 1.03 2.16 -17.61
CA GLU A 253 1.83 2.89 -18.60
C GLU A 253 1.20 2.81 -20.01
N LYS A 254 0.73 1.63 -20.42
CA LYS A 254 0.02 1.45 -21.70
C LYS A 254 -1.28 2.25 -21.75
N CYS A 255 -2.05 2.28 -20.66
CA CYS A 255 -3.26 3.08 -20.54
C CYS A 255 -2.96 4.58 -20.66
N ASP A 256 -1.88 5.06 -20.04
CA ASP A 256 -1.46 6.46 -20.14
C ASP A 256 -1.02 6.85 -21.54
N LEU A 257 -0.30 5.97 -22.24
CA LEU A 257 0.06 6.18 -23.65
C LEU A 257 -1.19 6.24 -24.54
N LEU A 258 -2.17 5.37 -24.32
CA LEU A 258 -3.45 5.40 -25.04
C LEU A 258 -4.22 6.70 -24.76
N ARG A 259 -4.27 7.17 -23.50
CA ARG A 259 -4.89 8.44 -23.14
C ARG A 259 -4.21 9.63 -23.85
N LYS A 260 -2.87 9.65 -23.89
CA LYS A 260 -2.09 10.67 -24.61
C LYS A 260 -2.37 10.65 -26.11
N GLU A 261 -2.43 9.46 -26.72
CA GLU A 261 -2.72 9.32 -28.15
C GLU A 261 -4.15 9.73 -28.50
N ILE A 262 -5.15 9.36 -27.68
CA ILE A 262 -6.53 9.82 -27.84
C ILE A 262 -6.61 11.35 -27.75
N LYS A 263 -5.89 11.97 -26.80
CA LYS A 263 -5.81 13.43 -26.68
C LYS A 263 -5.20 14.05 -27.94
N ARG A 264 -4.09 13.51 -28.44
CA ARG A 264 -3.44 13.96 -29.68
C ARG A 264 -4.38 13.86 -30.89
N GLN A 265 -5.12 12.77 -31.01
CA GLN A 265 -6.10 12.58 -32.08
C GLN A 265 -7.26 13.57 -31.99
N ARG A 266 -7.78 13.84 -30.78
CA ARG A 266 -8.81 14.88 -30.56
C ARG A 266 -8.31 16.27 -30.95
N GLU A 267 -7.09 16.63 -30.57
CA GLU A 267 -6.47 17.91 -30.93
C GLU A 267 -6.22 18.02 -32.44
N ALA A 268 -5.77 16.94 -33.09
CA ALA A 268 -5.62 16.90 -34.54
C ALA A 268 -6.97 17.08 -35.26
N PHE A 269 -8.00 16.36 -34.82
CA PHE A 269 -9.36 16.48 -35.35
C PHE A 269 -9.93 17.89 -35.17
N GLN A 270 -9.69 18.53 -34.02
CA GLN A 270 -10.11 19.92 -33.78
C GLN A 270 -9.37 20.91 -34.67
N ARG A 271 -8.07 20.72 -34.90
CA ARG A 271 -7.28 21.53 -35.85
C ARG A 271 -7.79 21.39 -37.29
N ASP A 272 -8.05 20.18 -37.74
CA ASP A 272 -8.60 19.93 -39.08
C ASP A 272 -9.99 20.55 -39.26
N ARG A 273 -10.84 20.46 -38.23
CA ARG A 273 -12.15 21.13 -38.22
C ARG A 273 -12.03 22.65 -38.26
N ALA A 274 -11.05 23.24 -37.57
CA ALA A 274 -10.79 24.67 -37.61
C ALA A 274 -10.31 25.14 -39.00
N LEU A 275 -9.46 24.34 -39.66
CA LEU A 275 -9.01 24.61 -41.03
C LEU A 275 -10.15 24.50 -42.06
N GLN A 276 -11.05 23.52 -41.91
CA GLN A 276 -12.26 23.41 -42.75
C GLN A 276 -13.25 24.57 -42.50
N GLY A 277 -13.35 25.06 -41.25
CA GLY A 277 -14.15 26.24 -40.90
C GLY A 277 -13.67 27.52 -41.57
N LEU A 278 -12.34 27.70 -41.71
CA LEU A 278 -11.75 28.85 -42.39
C LEU A 278 -11.89 28.76 -43.92
N SER A 279 -11.79 27.56 -44.50
CA SER A 279 -11.99 27.34 -45.95
C SER A 279 -13.44 27.55 -46.41
N SER A 280 -14.40 27.60 -45.47
CA SER A 280 -15.83 27.86 -45.75
C SER A 280 -16.18 29.36 -45.74
N THR A 281 -15.25 30.24 -45.34
CA THR A 281 -15.49 31.69 -45.24
C THR A 281 -14.97 32.51 -46.42
N SER A 282 -14.36 31.89 -47.43
CA SER A 282 -13.83 32.56 -48.62
C SER A 282 -14.71 32.46 -49.88
N ALA A 283 -15.93 31.95 -49.77
CA ALA A 283 -16.86 31.78 -50.89
C ALA A 283 -18.14 32.63 -50.73
N THR A 284 -18.00 33.95 -50.61
CA THR A 284 -19.10 34.89 -50.87
C THR A 284 -18.56 36.16 -51.50
N GLN A 285 -18.20 36.09 -52.79
CA GLN A 285 -18.16 37.29 -53.62
C GLN A 285 -18.44 36.94 -55.09
N GLU A 286 -19.25 37.80 -55.70
CA GLU A 286 -19.63 37.89 -57.12
C GLU A 286 -20.84 37.04 -57.58
N ASP A 287 -22.01 37.69 -57.66
CA ASP A 287 -22.73 38.02 -58.92
C ASP A 287 -24.03 38.76 -58.50
N GLY A 288 -24.29 40.03 -58.85
CA GLY A 288 -24.63 40.50 -60.18
C GLY A 288 -26.15 40.75 -60.27
N GLY A 289 -26.61 42.01 -60.34
CA GLY A 289 -27.97 42.29 -60.84
C GLY A 289 -28.72 43.54 -60.37
N VAL A 290 -28.83 44.50 -61.30
CA VAL A 290 -30.06 45.22 -61.68
C VAL A 290 -30.51 46.46 -60.87
N ASN A 291 -30.36 47.61 -61.54
CA ASN A 291 -31.22 48.81 -61.56
C ASN A 291 -32.11 49.11 -60.34
N LEU A 292 -31.75 50.14 -59.57
CA LEU A 292 -32.64 50.82 -58.65
C LEU A 292 -32.98 52.23 -59.13
N ARG A 293 -34.03 52.32 -59.96
CA ARG A 293 -34.92 53.48 -59.97
C ARG A 293 -36.36 52.97 -59.94
N SER A 294 -37.10 53.45 -58.95
CA SER A 294 -38.55 53.33 -58.76
C SER A 294 -39.09 52.06 -58.07
N ALA A 295 -38.95 51.98 -56.74
CA ALA A 295 -39.88 51.26 -55.84
C ALA A 295 -39.63 51.61 -54.35
N ALA A 296 -39.77 52.88 -53.95
CA ALA A 296 -39.38 53.35 -52.62
C ALA A 296 -40.37 53.03 -51.47
N GLY A 297 -41.47 52.32 -51.71
CA GLY A 297 -42.52 52.10 -50.70
C GLY A 297 -42.56 50.73 -50.02
N VAL A 298 -42.16 49.65 -50.71
CA VAL A 298 -42.37 48.25 -50.23
C VAL A 298 -41.06 47.57 -49.83
N VAL A 299 -39.91 48.11 -50.26
CA VAL A 299 -38.57 47.56 -49.98
C VAL A 299 -38.11 47.88 -48.54
N PHE A 300 -38.50 49.03 -47.99
CA PHE A 300 -38.11 49.45 -46.64
C PHE A 300 -38.63 48.55 -45.51
N GLU A 301 -39.86 48.03 -45.60
CA GLU A 301 -40.42 47.14 -44.58
C GLU A 301 -39.78 45.75 -44.59
N ARG A 302 -39.51 45.20 -45.78
CA ARG A 302 -38.85 43.91 -45.93
C ARG A 302 -37.40 43.96 -45.44
N ASP A 303 -36.70 45.06 -45.74
CA ASP A 303 -35.33 45.27 -45.28
C ASP A 303 -35.26 45.55 -43.77
N MET A 304 -36.22 46.29 -43.20
CA MET A 304 -36.32 46.45 -41.74
C MET A 304 -36.59 45.13 -41.01
N LEU A 305 -37.49 44.29 -41.53
CA LEU A 305 -37.78 42.98 -40.93
C LEU A 305 -36.58 42.04 -41.03
N SER A 306 -35.84 42.08 -42.15
CA SER A 306 -34.59 41.31 -42.30
C SER A 306 -33.52 41.78 -41.33
N LEU A 307 -33.36 43.09 -41.15
CA LEU A 307 -32.42 43.68 -40.19
C LEU A 307 -32.79 43.33 -38.74
N ALA A 308 -34.07 43.39 -38.38
CA ALA A 308 -34.55 43.02 -37.05
C ALA A 308 -34.32 41.53 -36.76
N ASN A 309 -34.52 40.67 -37.75
CA ASN A 309 -34.27 39.24 -37.60
C ASN A 309 -32.77 38.94 -37.47
N GLN A 310 -31.92 39.63 -38.26
CA GLN A 310 -30.46 39.52 -38.14
C GLN A 310 -29.95 40.04 -36.79
N GLN A 311 -30.54 41.13 -36.27
CA GLN A 311 -30.21 41.66 -34.95
C GLN A 311 -30.60 40.68 -33.84
N SER A 312 -31.80 40.09 -33.92
CA SER A 312 -32.26 39.05 -32.99
C SER A 312 -31.36 37.80 -33.00
N GLN A 313 -30.90 37.37 -34.18
CA GLN A 313 -29.95 36.25 -34.30
C GLN A 313 -28.62 36.57 -33.63
N ARG A 314 -28.05 37.76 -33.89
CA ARG A 314 -26.81 38.22 -33.23
C ARG A 314 -26.98 38.31 -31.71
N ASP A 315 -28.09 38.84 -31.22
CA ASP A 315 -28.35 38.98 -29.79
C ASP A 315 -28.53 37.61 -29.09
N ASN A 316 -29.08 36.63 -29.79
CA ASN A 316 -29.19 35.25 -29.31
C ASN A 316 -27.82 34.55 -29.29
N GLU A 317 -26.99 34.78 -30.30
CA GLU A 317 -25.63 34.25 -30.37
C GLU A 317 -24.74 34.85 -29.27
N ILE A 318 -24.79 36.17 -29.08
CA ILE A 318 -24.09 36.87 -27.99
C ILE A 318 -24.53 36.32 -26.63
N ARG A 319 -25.83 36.06 -26.42
CA ARG A 319 -26.33 35.44 -25.18
C ARG A 319 -25.77 34.03 -24.98
N ARG A 320 -25.74 33.19 -26.02
CA ARG A 320 -25.16 31.84 -25.93
C ARG A 320 -23.66 31.88 -25.62
N LEU A 321 -22.91 32.75 -26.30
CA LEU A 321 -21.48 32.92 -26.07
C LEU A 321 -21.18 33.41 -24.65
N ARG A 322 -21.99 34.33 -24.10
CA ARG A 322 -21.84 34.78 -22.69
C ARG A 322 -22.06 33.65 -21.69
N VAL A 323 -23.06 32.80 -21.91
CA VAL A 323 -23.31 31.63 -21.04
C VAL A 323 -22.15 30.63 -21.13
N GLN A 324 -21.63 30.37 -22.34
CA GLN A 324 -20.45 29.51 -22.53
C GLN A 324 -19.21 30.09 -21.85
N LEU A 325 -18.98 31.40 -21.96
CA LEU A 325 -17.87 32.08 -21.29
C LEU A 325 -17.95 31.89 -19.77
N GLN A 326 -19.12 32.13 -19.16
CA GLN A 326 -19.32 31.94 -17.73
C GLN A 326 -19.11 30.48 -17.29
N SER A 327 -19.56 29.52 -18.12
CA SER A 327 -19.33 28.09 -17.85
C SER A 327 -17.84 27.75 -17.85
N LEU A 328 -17.10 28.24 -18.86
CA LEU A 328 -15.66 28.02 -18.97
C LEU A 328 -14.87 28.73 -17.87
N GLU A 329 -15.28 29.93 -17.46
CA GLU A 329 -14.69 30.65 -16.33
C GLU A 329 -14.86 29.88 -15.01
N LYS A 330 -16.04 29.29 -14.79
CA LYS A 330 -16.32 28.44 -13.63
C LYS A 330 -15.45 27.18 -13.64
N GLU A 331 -15.38 26.49 -14.78
CA GLU A 331 -14.56 25.28 -14.94
C GLU A 331 -13.06 25.60 -14.75
N ASN A 332 -12.58 26.73 -15.26
CA ASN A 332 -11.19 27.15 -15.09
C ASN A 332 -10.87 27.48 -13.63
N ALA A 333 -11.80 28.11 -12.90
CA ALA A 333 -11.66 28.33 -11.46
C ALA A 333 -11.65 27.03 -10.66
N GLU A 334 -12.41 26.01 -11.08
CA GLU A 334 -12.40 24.67 -10.51
C GLU A 334 -11.08 23.95 -10.74
N MET A 335 -10.61 23.92 -11.98
CA MET A 335 -9.32 23.36 -12.37
C MET A 335 -8.16 23.99 -11.62
N LYS A 336 -8.20 25.30 -11.37
CA LYS A 336 -7.17 25.98 -10.54
C LYS A 336 -7.18 25.50 -9.09
N ARG A 337 -8.36 25.38 -8.48
CA ARG A 337 -8.51 24.84 -7.11
C ARG A 337 -7.98 23.40 -7.02
N GLU A 338 -8.31 22.56 -8.00
CA GLU A 338 -7.81 21.18 -8.06
C GLU A 338 -6.29 21.14 -8.26
N CYS A 339 -5.73 21.99 -9.11
CA CYS A 339 -4.28 22.08 -9.32
C CYS A 339 -3.55 22.49 -8.03
N GLU A 340 -4.07 23.49 -7.30
CA GLU A 340 -3.53 23.90 -6.00
C GLU A 340 -3.59 22.78 -4.97
N HIS A 341 -4.72 22.06 -4.91
CA HIS A 341 -4.87 20.90 -4.03
C HIS A 341 -3.88 19.78 -4.39
N ASN A 342 -3.76 19.42 -5.66
CA ASN A 342 -2.84 18.39 -6.14
C ASN A 342 -1.38 18.78 -5.83
N ASN A 343 -1.00 20.04 -6.04
CA ASN A 343 0.34 20.53 -5.68
C ASN A 343 0.60 20.41 -4.17
N SER A 344 -0.39 20.72 -3.32
CA SER A 344 -0.27 20.53 -1.88
C SER A 344 -0.11 19.06 -1.48
N VAL A 345 -0.82 18.15 -2.14
CA VAL A 345 -0.73 16.71 -1.91
C VAL A 345 0.63 16.17 -2.35
N VAL A 346 1.12 16.58 -3.52
CA VAL A 346 2.46 16.22 -4.02
C VAL A 346 3.55 16.70 -3.07
N ALA A 347 3.46 17.94 -2.57
CA ALA A 347 4.41 18.46 -1.59
C ALA A 347 4.43 17.63 -0.29
N LYS A 348 3.25 17.18 0.18
CA LYS A 348 3.15 16.31 1.36
C LYS A 348 3.81 14.95 1.10
N TYR A 349 3.50 14.29 -0.02
CA TYR A 349 4.11 13.00 -0.34
C TYR A 349 5.62 13.09 -0.55
N THR A 350 6.11 14.18 -1.13
CA THR A 350 7.56 14.43 -1.27
C THR A 350 8.24 14.44 0.10
N LYS A 351 7.65 15.14 1.07
CA LYS A 351 8.15 15.18 2.45
C LYS A 351 8.11 13.81 3.12
N ASP A 352 7.03 13.06 2.94
CA ASP A 352 6.89 11.71 3.53
C ASP A 352 7.94 10.74 2.96
N ILE A 353 8.21 10.81 1.65
CA ILE A 353 9.27 10.03 0.99
C ILE A 353 10.66 10.39 1.55
N GLU A 354 10.95 11.66 1.78
CA GLU A 354 12.23 12.09 2.38
C GLU A 354 12.41 11.52 3.79
N VAL A 355 11.36 11.51 4.60
CA VAL A 355 11.37 10.91 5.95
C VAL A 355 11.59 9.40 5.87
N LEU A 356 10.92 8.70 4.94
CA LEU A 356 11.11 7.27 4.75
C LEU A 356 12.55 6.94 4.32
N LYS A 357 13.12 7.68 3.36
CA LYS A 357 14.52 7.53 2.96
C LYS A 357 15.49 7.80 4.11
N ALA A 358 15.19 8.74 5.00
CA ALA A 358 15.99 8.97 6.20
C ALA A 358 15.93 7.78 7.17
N LYS A 359 14.73 7.23 7.40
CA LYS A 359 14.54 6.03 8.24
C LYS A 359 15.24 4.79 7.66
N GLU A 360 15.15 4.58 6.35
CA GLU A 360 15.82 3.48 5.66
C GLU A 360 17.34 3.57 5.79
N ARG A 361 17.93 4.75 5.61
CA ARG A 361 19.36 4.97 5.83
C ARG A 361 19.79 4.65 7.27
N VAL A 362 19.00 5.07 8.26
CA VAL A 362 19.25 4.72 9.66
C VAL A 362 19.16 3.21 9.87
N GLN A 363 18.16 2.54 9.30
CA GLN A 363 17.99 1.09 9.42
C GLN A 363 19.20 0.33 8.84
N GLN A 364 19.66 0.70 7.64
CA GLN A 364 20.84 0.11 7.01
C GLN A 364 22.10 0.33 7.85
N SER A 365 22.25 1.52 8.47
CA SER A 365 23.37 1.80 9.37
C SER A 365 23.35 0.94 10.64
N ILE A 366 22.16 0.70 11.22
CA ILE A 366 21.98 -0.16 12.40
C ILE A 366 22.28 -1.62 12.04
N GLU A 367 21.82 -2.08 10.88
CA GLU A 367 22.08 -3.44 10.40
C GLU A 367 23.58 -3.68 10.15
N TYR A 368 24.26 -2.70 9.55
CA TYR A 368 25.71 -2.74 9.40
C TYR A 368 26.42 -2.86 10.76
N VAL A 369 26.04 -2.04 11.73
CA VAL A 369 26.59 -2.12 13.11
C VAL A 369 26.32 -3.49 13.76
N ARG A 370 25.11 -4.02 13.62
CA ARG A 370 24.75 -5.36 14.14
C ARG A 370 25.64 -6.45 13.53
N ASN A 371 25.87 -6.39 12.22
CA ASN A 371 26.72 -7.36 11.53
C ASN A 371 28.18 -7.29 11.98
N VAL A 372 28.69 -6.07 12.20
CA VAL A 372 30.04 -5.85 12.74
C VAL A 372 30.16 -6.42 14.15
N ILE A 373 29.20 -6.17 15.04
CA ILE A 373 29.18 -6.71 16.41
C ILE A 373 29.04 -8.24 16.40
N LEU A 374 28.13 -8.78 15.60
CA LEU A 374 27.92 -10.22 15.48
C LEU A 374 29.21 -10.92 15.03
N ARG A 375 29.89 -10.36 14.02
CA ARG A 375 31.15 -10.91 13.51
C ARG A 375 32.27 -10.83 14.54
N PHE A 376 32.28 -9.81 15.39
CA PHE A 376 33.20 -9.70 16.52
C PHE A 376 32.93 -10.76 17.60
N LEU A 377 31.66 -10.94 17.99
CA LEU A 377 31.25 -11.92 19.00
C LEU A 377 31.47 -13.37 18.56
N CYS A 378 31.23 -13.67 17.28
CA CYS A 378 31.40 -15.02 16.72
C CYS A 378 32.83 -15.30 16.23
N CYS A 379 33.77 -14.37 16.37
CA CYS A 379 35.15 -14.58 15.94
C CYS A 379 35.88 -15.51 16.92
N THR A 380 36.28 -16.69 16.45
CA THR A 380 37.04 -17.68 17.23
C THR A 380 38.55 -17.40 17.27
N ASN A 381 39.06 -16.54 16.38
CA ASN A 381 40.45 -16.13 16.34
C ASN A 381 40.64 -14.81 17.09
N GLU A 382 41.29 -14.89 18.26
CA GLU A 382 41.54 -13.76 19.16
C GLU A 382 42.34 -12.61 18.50
N GLU A 383 43.31 -12.96 17.66
CA GLU A 383 44.18 -11.99 16.98
C GLU A 383 43.40 -11.21 15.91
N LEU A 384 42.54 -11.90 15.17
CA LEU A 384 41.62 -11.29 14.20
C LEU A 384 40.56 -10.45 14.90
N ARG A 385 40.03 -10.92 16.03
CA ARG A 385 39.05 -10.22 16.87
C ARG A 385 39.61 -8.88 17.36
N LEU A 386 40.85 -8.86 17.84
CA LEU A 386 41.53 -7.62 18.26
C LEU A 386 41.80 -6.67 17.09
N GLN A 387 42.08 -7.18 15.89
CA GLN A 387 42.25 -6.35 14.68
C GLN A 387 40.94 -5.69 14.21
N MET A 388 39.78 -6.21 14.61
CA MET A 388 38.48 -5.60 14.28
C MET A 388 38.15 -4.39 15.15
N LEU A 389 38.74 -4.27 16.35
CA LEU A 389 38.43 -3.18 17.29
C LEU A 389 38.67 -1.77 16.73
N PRO A 390 39.76 -1.47 16.01
CA PRO A 390 39.94 -0.17 15.35
C PRO A 390 38.86 0.17 14.32
N ALA A 391 38.42 -0.83 13.54
CA ALA A 391 37.34 -0.64 12.58
C ALA A 391 36.00 -0.39 13.29
N ILE A 392 35.71 -1.14 14.35
CA ILE A 392 34.52 -0.96 15.20
C ILE A 392 34.51 0.44 15.82
N SER A 393 35.63 0.87 16.39
CA SER A 393 35.79 2.20 16.98
C SER A 393 35.58 3.33 15.97
N THR A 394 35.91 3.10 14.70
CA THR A 394 35.69 4.08 13.63
C THR A 394 34.23 4.14 13.21
N VAL A 395 33.60 2.97 13.03
CA VAL A 395 32.17 2.85 12.64
C VAL A 395 31.23 3.38 13.72
N LEU A 396 31.57 3.17 14.98
CA LEU A 396 30.80 3.63 16.14
C LEU A 396 31.25 5.00 16.67
N GLU A 397 32.18 5.66 15.97
CA GLU A 397 32.66 7.01 16.30
C GLU A 397 33.10 7.17 17.77
N PHE A 398 33.89 6.22 18.28
CA PHE A 398 34.36 6.29 19.66
C PHE A 398 35.16 7.56 19.91
N SER A 399 34.85 8.22 21.02
CA SER A 399 35.61 9.35 21.55
C SER A 399 37.05 8.94 21.90
N SER A 400 37.95 9.92 22.01
CA SER A 400 39.35 9.67 22.40
C SER A 400 39.46 8.97 23.76
N LYS A 401 38.51 9.22 24.67
CA LYS A 401 38.43 8.57 25.98
C LYS A 401 38.06 7.09 25.84
N GLU A 402 37.03 6.78 25.06
CA GLU A 402 36.59 5.40 24.81
C GLU A 402 37.66 4.59 24.09
N LYS A 403 38.33 5.17 23.07
CA LYS A 403 39.50 4.55 22.41
C LYS A 403 40.59 4.17 23.41
N LEU A 404 40.91 5.06 24.36
CA LEU A 404 41.90 4.79 25.41
C LEU A 404 41.43 3.70 26.38
N ASP A 405 40.18 3.71 26.78
CA ASP A 405 39.63 2.70 27.70
C ASP A 405 39.61 1.32 27.05
N VAL A 406 39.29 1.21 25.75
CA VAL A 406 39.38 -0.04 24.99
C VAL A 406 40.82 -0.52 24.87
N GLN A 407 41.78 0.39 24.63
CA GLN A 407 43.21 0.06 24.56
C GLN A 407 43.77 -0.40 25.91
N ARG A 408 43.29 0.16 27.03
CA ARG A 408 43.66 -0.30 28.38
C ARG A 408 43.09 -1.67 28.70
N ALA A 409 41.83 -1.90 28.34
CA ALA A 409 41.18 -3.20 28.55
C ALA A 409 41.75 -4.30 27.64
N ASN A 410 42.28 -3.92 26.46
CA ASN A 410 42.85 -4.84 25.48
C ASN A 410 44.26 -4.37 25.06
N PRO A 411 45.31 -4.66 25.86
CA PRO A 411 46.67 -4.17 25.61
C PRO A 411 47.25 -4.62 24.26
N SER A 412 46.81 -5.77 23.77
CA SER A 412 47.21 -6.37 22.49
C SER A 412 46.43 -5.83 21.28
N CYS A 413 45.44 -4.95 21.50
CA CYS A 413 44.70 -4.29 20.44
C CYS A 413 45.62 -3.36 19.64
N PRO A 414 45.54 -3.33 18.29
CA PRO A 414 46.24 -2.33 17.50
C PRO A 414 45.86 -0.90 17.93
N ARG A 415 46.76 0.07 17.74
CA ARG A 415 46.46 1.47 18.06
C ARG A 415 45.36 2.00 17.13
N PHE A 416 44.40 2.69 17.73
CA PHE A 416 43.40 3.46 17.00
C PHE A 416 44.10 4.62 16.26
N GLN A 417 43.85 4.76 14.95
CA GLN A 417 44.27 5.93 14.18
C GLN A 417 43.42 7.16 14.52
#